data_AF-A0A3D2RKU3-F1
#
_entry.id   AF-A0A3D2RKU3-F1
#
_cell.length_a   1.000
_cell.length_b   1.000
_cell.length_c   1.000
_cell.angle_alpha   90.00
_cell.angle_beta   90.00
_cell.angle_gamma   90.00
#
_symmetry.space_group_name_H-M   'P 1'
#
loop_
_entity.id
_entity.type
_entity.pdbx_description
1 polymer ?
#
loop_
_entity_poly.entity_id
_entity_poly.type
_entity_poly.pdbx_seq_one_letter_code
_entity_poly.pdbx_strand_id
1 'polypeptide(L)'
;LLEDVPNGYETLRPVGLYDLLAAFKTALDAAPKVDFHEIGIEEVSAEERTEFILEVLSRRRQVPFFDLVSNVPRIVVVVTFIAILELTKQGRATVRQSDSKAGFWVYHKEQPPETLEIPADNPS
;
A
#
# COMPACT_ATOMS: atom_id res chain seq x y z
N LEU A 1 -32.83 -28.03 -7.73
CA LEU A 1 -32.00 -27.18 -8.60
C LEU A 1 -31.91 -25.80 -7.94
N LEU A 2 -30.82 -25.58 -7.21
CA LEU A 2 -30.30 -24.30 -6.75
C LEU A 2 -28.96 -24.67 -6.10
N GLU A 3 -27.88 -24.45 -6.85
CA GLU A 3 -26.52 -24.66 -6.38
C GLU A 3 -26.20 -23.57 -5.35
N ASP A 4 -25.86 -23.99 -4.13
CA ASP A 4 -25.39 -23.10 -3.08
C ASP A 4 -23.93 -22.76 -3.39
N VAL A 5 -23.72 -21.61 -4.06
CA VAL A 5 -22.39 -21.08 -4.32
C VAL A 5 -21.88 -20.50 -3.00
N PRO A 6 -20.80 -21.03 -2.39
CA PRO A 6 -20.27 -20.44 -1.18
C PRO A 6 -19.76 -19.03 -1.51
N ASN A 7 -20.49 -18.03 -1.01
CA ASN A 7 -20.15 -16.62 -1.10
C ASN A 7 -18.81 -16.38 -0.40
N GLY A 8 -17.73 -16.36 -1.17
CA GLY A 8 -16.35 -16.15 -0.70
C GLY A 8 -16.04 -14.74 -0.15
N TYR A 9 -17.05 -13.95 0.16
CA TYR A 9 -16.92 -12.54 0.58
C TYR A 9 -17.38 -12.29 2.02
N GLU A 10 -17.81 -13.30 2.77
CA GLU A 10 -18.43 -13.08 4.09
C GLU A 10 -17.46 -12.90 5.27
N THR A 11 -16.14 -12.87 5.08
CA THR A 11 -15.21 -12.66 6.22
C THR A 11 -13.94 -11.88 5.86
N LEU A 12 -14.06 -10.66 5.32
CA LEU A 12 -12.93 -9.71 5.38
C LEU A 12 -12.81 -9.17 6.82
N ARG A 13 -12.16 -9.97 7.69
CA ARG A 13 -11.84 -9.57 9.05
C ARG A 13 -10.67 -8.58 9.05
N PRO A 14 -10.62 -7.65 10.03
CA PRO A 14 -9.45 -6.79 10.23
C PRO A 14 -8.19 -7.66 10.39
N VAL A 15 -7.18 -7.43 9.56
CA VAL A 15 -5.90 -8.13 9.61
C VAL A 15 -5.17 -7.68 10.87
N GLY A 16 -4.89 -8.63 11.78
CA GLY A 16 -4.13 -8.34 12.99
C GLY A 16 -2.62 -8.28 12.71
N LEU A 17 -1.87 -7.73 13.66
CA LEU A 17 -0.39 -7.70 13.59
C LEU A 17 0.20 -9.10 13.40
N TYR A 18 -0.41 -10.11 14.03
CA TYR A 18 0.04 -11.50 13.93
C TYR A 18 -0.15 -12.09 12.53
N ASP A 19 -1.26 -11.78 11.87
CA ASP A 19 -1.54 -12.22 10.51
C ASP A 19 -0.57 -11.58 9.51
N LEU A 20 -0.22 -10.30 9.75
CA LEU A 20 0.78 -9.60 8.97
C LEU A 20 2.18 -10.20 9.17
N LEU A 21 2.55 -10.54 10.40
CA LEU A 21 3.82 -11.23 10.70
C LEU A 21 3.88 -12.63 10.06
N ALA A 22 2.76 -13.37 10.05
CA ALA A 22 2.69 -14.70 9.45
C ALA A 22 2.81 -14.64 7.91
N ALA A 23 2.14 -13.67 7.28
CA ALA A 23 2.28 -13.42 5.84
C ALA A 23 3.71 -12.98 5.48
N PHE A 24 4.32 -12.12 6.30
CA PHE A 24 5.69 -11.68 6.10
C PHE A 24 6.69 -12.83 6.21
N LYS A 25 6.56 -13.68 7.24
CA LYS A 25 7.38 -14.89 7.39
C LYS A 25 7.24 -15.82 6.19
N THR A 26 6.02 -16.06 5.74
CA THR A 26 5.76 -16.92 4.57
C THR A 26 6.41 -16.37 3.30
N ALA A 27 6.43 -15.05 3.12
CA ALA A 27 7.08 -14.40 2.00
C ALA A 27 8.62 -14.53 2.05
N LEU A 28 9.21 -14.45 3.24
CA LEU A 28 10.64 -14.67 3.48
C LEU A 28 11.04 -16.13 3.19
N ASP A 29 10.25 -17.09 3.69
CA ASP A 29 10.50 -18.52 3.49
C ASP A 29 10.37 -18.94 2.02
N ALA A 30 9.55 -18.21 1.24
CA ALA A 30 9.37 -18.40 -0.20
C ALA A 30 10.33 -17.56 -1.07
N ALA A 31 11.29 -16.87 -0.47
CA ALA A 31 12.34 -16.18 -1.22
C ALA A 31 13.41 -17.19 -1.67
N PRO A 32 13.75 -17.27 -2.98
CA PRO A 32 14.82 -18.15 -3.44
C PRO A 32 16.13 -17.75 -2.77
N LYS A 33 16.94 -18.73 -2.34
CA LYS A 33 18.33 -18.48 -1.95
C LYS A 33 19.08 -18.04 -3.20
N VAL A 34 19.43 -16.76 -3.25
CA VAL A 34 20.15 -16.18 -4.38
C VAL A 34 21.64 -16.36 -4.13
N ASP A 35 22.29 -17.18 -4.94
CA ASP A 35 23.74 -17.14 -5.09
C ASP A 35 24.09 -15.81 -5.76
N PHE A 36 24.91 -15.02 -5.07
CA PHE A 36 25.25 -13.65 -5.43
C PHE A 36 25.63 -13.50 -6.91
N HIS A 37 25.00 -12.53 -7.59
CA HIS A 37 25.67 -11.81 -8.67
C HIS A 37 25.58 -10.32 -8.37
N GLU A 38 26.74 -9.79 -8.01
CA GLU A 38 27.06 -8.38 -7.81
C GLU A 38 26.89 -7.65 -9.15
N ILE A 39 25.70 -7.11 -9.40
CA ILE A 39 25.44 -6.13 -10.45
C ILE A 39 24.57 -5.06 -9.80
N GLY A 40 25.11 -3.85 -9.67
CA GLY A 40 24.58 -2.74 -8.87
C GLY A 40 23.09 -2.47 -9.08
N ILE A 41 22.28 -3.03 -8.20
CA ILE A 41 20.93 -2.55 -7.95
C ILE A 41 21.13 -1.40 -6.96
N GLU A 42 21.00 -0.15 -7.41
CA GLU A 42 20.72 0.94 -6.47
C GLU A 42 19.48 0.51 -5.68
N GLU A 43 19.67 0.17 -4.40
CA GLU A 43 18.58 -0.19 -3.51
C GLU A 43 17.67 1.03 -3.40
N VAL A 44 16.56 1.05 -4.16
CA VAL A 44 15.53 2.07 -4.00
C VAL A 44 15.08 2.02 -2.54
N SER A 45 15.35 3.08 -1.80
CA SER A 45 14.99 3.18 -0.40
C SER A 45 13.47 3.26 -0.25
N ALA A 46 12.98 2.90 0.93
CA ALA A 46 11.55 3.02 1.24
C ALA A 46 11.08 4.48 1.19
N GLU A 47 11.96 5.44 1.49
CA GLU A 47 11.70 6.88 1.42
C GLU A 47 11.53 7.36 -0.02
N GLU A 48 12.49 7.05 -0.90
CA GLU A 48 12.38 7.36 -2.34
C GLU A 48 11.14 6.73 -2.96
N ARG A 49 10.79 5.51 -2.52
CA ARG A 49 9.59 4.84 -3.00
C ARG A 49 8.30 5.50 -2.51
N THR A 50 8.31 6.02 -1.29
CA THR A 50 7.20 6.80 -0.72
C THR A 50 6.95 8.07 -1.51
N GLU A 51 8.02 8.80 -1.84
CA GLU A 51 7.95 10.02 -2.67
C GLU A 51 7.41 9.73 -4.07
N PHE A 52 7.92 8.68 -4.73
CA PHE A 52 7.42 8.24 -6.03
C PHE A 52 5.91 7.98 -6.01
N ILE A 53 5.40 7.27 -5.00
CA ILE A 53 3.97 6.94 -4.91
C ILE A 53 3.14 8.21 -4.71
N LEU A 54 3.58 9.14 -3.87
CA LEU A 54 2.90 10.42 -3.64
C LEU A 54 2.85 11.27 -4.90
N GLU A 55 3.94 11.31 -5.67
CA GLU A 55 3.98 12.01 -6.95
C GLU A 55 2.95 11.42 -7.92
N VAL A 56 2.89 10.10 -8.06
CA VAL A 56 1.90 9.41 -8.89
C VAL A 56 0.47 9.75 -8.43
N LEU A 57 0.22 9.71 -7.12
CA LEU A 57 -1.09 10.00 -6.53
C LEU A 57 -1.48 11.47 -6.67
N SER A 58 -0.53 12.40 -6.63
CA SER A 58 -0.80 13.83 -6.86
C SER A 58 -1.35 14.09 -8.27
N ARG A 59 -0.90 13.29 -9.25
CA ARG A 59 -1.29 13.40 -10.66
C ARG A 59 -2.57 12.64 -10.98
N ARG A 60 -2.75 11.43 -10.43
CA ARG A 60 -3.82 10.50 -10.82
C ARG A 60 -4.93 10.32 -9.78
N ARG A 61 -4.79 10.90 -8.58
CA ARG A 61 -5.62 10.73 -7.37
C ARG A 61 -5.73 9.29 -6.85
N GLN A 62 -5.65 8.30 -7.72
CA GLN A 62 -5.61 6.88 -7.43
C GLN A 62 -4.77 6.13 -8.47
N VAL A 63 -4.21 4.98 -8.09
CA VAL A 63 -3.41 4.13 -8.98
C VAL A 63 -3.56 2.66 -8.56
N PRO A 64 -3.69 1.70 -9.50
CA PRO A 64 -3.69 0.30 -9.14
C PRO A 64 -2.28 -0.13 -8.72
N PHE A 65 -2.17 -1.05 -7.75
CA PHE A 65 -0.88 -1.52 -7.26
C PHE A 65 0.01 -2.09 -8.37
N PHE A 66 -0.57 -2.83 -9.31
CA PHE A 66 0.19 -3.40 -10.43
C PHE A 66 0.91 -2.33 -11.27
N ASP A 67 0.30 -1.15 -11.48
CA ASP A 67 0.96 -0.07 -12.21
C ASP A 67 2.18 0.46 -11.45
N LEU A 68 2.17 0.42 -10.11
CA LEU A 68 3.31 0.81 -9.30
C LEU A 68 4.44 -0.22 -9.35
N VAL A 69 4.18 -1.49 -9.64
CA VAL A 69 5.19 -2.56 -9.57
C VAL A 69 5.43 -3.29 -10.89
N SER A 70 4.95 -2.73 -12.00
CA SER A 70 5.14 -3.32 -13.32
C SER A 70 6.61 -3.25 -13.73
N ASN A 71 7.17 -4.39 -14.17
CA ASN A 71 8.55 -4.51 -14.68
C ASN A 71 9.67 -4.13 -13.70
N VAL A 72 9.46 -4.28 -12.38
CA VAL A 72 10.50 -4.02 -11.36
C VAL A 72 11.00 -5.32 -10.69
N PRO A 73 12.22 -5.35 -10.14
CA PRO A 73 12.73 -6.48 -9.37
C PRO A 73 11.86 -6.81 -8.15
N ARG A 74 11.87 -8.08 -7.72
CA ARG A 74 11.08 -8.55 -6.56
C ARG A 74 11.29 -7.71 -5.30
N ILE A 75 12.52 -7.26 -5.05
CA ILE A 75 12.84 -6.41 -3.90
C ILE A 75 12.11 -5.06 -3.96
N VAL A 76 12.00 -4.44 -5.15
CA VAL A 76 11.28 -3.18 -5.35
C VAL A 76 9.77 -3.36 -5.15
N VAL A 77 9.22 -4.53 -5.48
CA VAL A 77 7.81 -4.86 -5.16
C VAL A 77 7.59 -4.84 -3.65
N VAL A 78 8.50 -5.45 -2.88
CA VAL A 78 8.45 -5.48 -1.41
C VAL A 78 8.58 -4.08 -0.83
N VAL A 79 9.55 -3.28 -1.30
CA VAL A 79 9.74 -1.90 -0.84
C VAL A 79 8.53 -1.02 -1.18
N THR A 80 7.93 -1.19 -2.36
CA THR A 80 6.69 -0.49 -2.74
C THR A 80 5.55 -0.83 -1.80
N PHE A 81 5.42 -2.10 -1.40
CA PHE A 81 4.40 -2.50 -0.44
C PHE A 81 4.63 -1.87 0.94
N ILE A 82 5.88 -1.86 1.43
CA ILE A 82 6.26 -1.22 2.70
C ILE A 82 5.96 0.29 2.66
N ALA A 83 6.29 0.97 1.56
CA ALA A 83 6.01 2.39 1.38
C ALA A 83 4.50 2.70 1.43
N ILE A 84 3.65 1.85 0.83
CA ILE A 84 2.19 1.98 0.90
C ILE A 84 1.68 1.81 2.34
N LEU A 85 2.24 0.86 3.10
CA LEU A 85 1.89 0.68 4.51
C LEU A 85 2.27 1.90 5.35
N GLU A 86 3.45 2.46 5.14
CA GLU A 86 3.90 3.67 5.83
C GLU A 86 3.02 4.88 5.47
N LEU A 87 2.69 5.06 4.19
CA LEU A 87 1.74 6.11 3.75
C LEU A 87 0.35 5.97 4.35
N THR A 88 -0.12 4.72 4.49
CA THR A 88 -1.42 4.43 5.12
C THR A 88 -1.38 4.73 6.61
N LYS A 89 -0.30 4.34 7.29
CA LYS A 89 -0.04 4.63 8.71
C LYS A 89 0.04 6.14 8.97
N GLN A 90 0.65 6.91 8.08
CA GLN A 90 0.71 8.37 8.13
C GLN A 90 -0.61 9.06 7.75
N GLY A 91 -1.62 8.30 7.28
CA GLY A 91 -2.89 8.86 6.84
C GLY A 91 -2.80 9.71 5.56
N ARG A 92 -1.75 9.51 4.75
CA ARG A 92 -1.52 10.23 3.48
C ARG A 92 -2.05 9.48 2.27
N ALA A 93 -2.24 8.17 2.40
CA ALA A 93 -2.91 7.34 1.41
C ALA A 93 -3.92 6.40 2.06
N THR A 94 -4.81 5.83 1.26
CA THR A 94 -5.68 4.72 1.67
C THR A 94 -5.69 3.65 0.59
N VAL A 95 -5.86 2.40 0.98
CA VAL A 95 -5.88 1.24 0.08
C VAL A 95 -7.28 0.66 0.04
N ARG A 96 -7.79 0.34 -1.15
CA ARG A 96 -9.05 -0.40 -1.31
C ARG A 96 -8.84 -1.58 -2.23
N GLN A 97 -9.31 -2.75 -1.80
CA GLN A 97 -9.30 -3.95 -2.63
C GLN A 97 -10.31 -3.79 -3.76
N SER A 98 -9.96 -4.26 -4.96
CA SER A 98 -10.89 -4.36 -6.09
C SER A 98 -11.20 -5.82 -6.34
N ASP A 99 -12.44 -6.13 -6.71
CA ASP A 99 -12.88 -7.48 -7.07
C ASP A 99 -12.23 -8.00 -8.38
N SER A 100 -11.43 -7.17 -9.05
CA SER A 100 -10.65 -7.56 -10.21
C SER A 100 -9.35 -8.26 -9.81
N LYS A 101 -8.81 -9.12 -10.69
CA LYS A 101 -7.50 -9.78 -10.53
C LYS A 101 -6.31 -8.82 -10.34
N ALA A 102 -6.55 -7.50 -10.39
CA ALA A 102 -5.58 -6.43 -10.15
C ALA A 102 -5.26 -6.17 -8.66
N GLY A 103 -5.81 -6.93 -7.72
CA GLY A 103 -5.44 -6.87 -6.31
C GLY A 103 -6.07 -5.68 -5.59
N PHE A 104 -5.39 -4.53 -5.56
CA PHE A 104 -5.86 -3.35 -4.82
C PHE A 104 -5.44 -2.01 -5.46
N TRP A 105 -6.19 -0.97 -5.11
CA TRP A 105 -5.98 0.42 -5.53
C TRP A 105 -5.46 1.25 -4.36
N VAL A 106 -4.53 2.15 -4.65
CA VAL A 106 -4.01 3.15 -3.72
C VAL A 106 -4.64 4.49 -4.07
N TYR A 107 -5.15 5.21 -3.08
CA TYR A 107 -5.81 6.50 -3.23
C TYR A 107 -5.08 7.55 -2.40
N HIS A 108 -4.97 8.76 -2.96
CA HIS A 108 -4.56 9.93 -2.22
C HIS A 108 -5.58 10.25 -1.13
N LYS A 109 -5.12 10.50 0.10
CA LYS A 109 -5.98 11.02 1.15
C LYS A 109 -5.75 12.52 1.23
N GLU A 110 -6.76 13.32 0.87
CA GLU A 110 -6.72 14.75 1.19
C GLU A 110 -6.64 14.88 2.70
N GLN A 111 -5.63 15.62 3.19
CA GLN A 111 -5.73 16.15 4.55
C GLN A 111 -6.99 17.02 4.55
N PRO A 112 -7.94 16.82 5.49
CA PRO A 112 -8.98 17.82 5.70
C PRO A 112 -8.26 19.17 5.86
N PRO A 113 -8.77 20.27 5.28
CA PRO A 113 -8.23 21.58 5.61
C PRO A 113 -8.19 21.64 7.14
N GLU A 114 -7.00 21.85 7.70
CA GLU A 114 -6.81 22.11 9.12
C GLU A 114 -7.82 23.21 9.44
N THR A 115 -8.87 22.86 10.18
CA THR A 115 -9.95 23.80 10.48
C THR A 115 -9.25 24.99 11.09
N LEU A 116 -9.23 26.13 10.36
CA LEU A 116 -8.81 27.39 10.92
C LEU A 116 -9.70 27.59 12.14
N GLU A 117 -9.16 27.28 13.32
CA GLU A 117 -9.78 27.65 14.59
C GLU A 117 -9.81 29.18 14.55
N ILE A 118 -10.94 29.73 14.10
CA ILE A 118 -11.25 31.13 14.31
C ILE A 118 -11.25 31.26 15.83
N PRO A 119 -10.30 31.99 16.45
CA PRO A 119 -10.33 32.17 17.89
C PRO A 119 -11.67 32.81 18.20
N ALA A 120 -12.53 32.06 18.91
CA ALA A 120 -13.79 32.54 19.41
C ALA A 120 -13.51 33.46 20.60
N ASP A 121 -12.85 34.59 20.34
CA ASP A 121 -12.90 35.77 21.19
C ASP A 121 -12.18 36.94 20.51
N ASN A 122 -12.93 37.96 20.11
CA ASN A 122 -12.45 39.31 20.30
C ASN A 122 -13.63 40.16 20.76
N PRO A 123 -13.88 40.24 22.09
CA PRO A 123 -14.92 41.08 22.62
C PRO A 123 -14.45 42.54 22.58
N SER A 124 -15.23 43.38 21.91
CA SER A 124 -15.48 44.79 22.26
C SER A 124 -16.73 45.26 21.53
#